data_AF-A0A2N2DRN6-F1
#
_entry.id   AF-A0A2N2DRN6-F1
#
_cell.length_a   1.000
_cell.length_b   1.000
_cell.length_c   1.000
_cell.angle_alpha   90.00
_cell.angle_beta   90.00
_cell.angle_gamma   90.00
#
_symmetry.space_group_name_H-M   'P 1'
#
loop_
_entity.id
_entity.type
_entity.pdbx_description
1 polymer ?
#
loop_
_entity_poly.entity_id
_entity_poly.type
_entity_poly.pdbx_seq_one_letter_code
_entity_poly.pdbx_strand_id
1 'polypeptide(L)'
;MMTKSVQTTIENLKRNGFDVRYHETEAEAKAAILADIGQEESVGFGGSMTLNDMEIYEALKERGTPVTWAWKLSPGDDRLDLQKQSAIADIFLTSTNAITEDGSFVNIDGTGNRIAGMLFGHKRVLIVSGTNKIVRTHEEAILRIKNVASPANAKRLGKKTPCATTGKCMNCDSPDRICKATLTIDRQPGGNPITLHLIQGSYGY
;
A
#
# COMPACT_ATOMS: atom_id res chain seq x y z
N MET A 1 -23.21 -0.82 0.13
CA MET A 1 -23.64 -0.40 1.49
C MET A 1 -22.49 -0.60 2.45
N MET A 2 -22.06 0.50 3.08
CA MET A 2 -21.00 0.51 4.08
C MET A 2 -21.39 -0.34 5.30
N THR A 3 -20.52 -1.27 5.72
CA THR A 3 -20.76 -2.10 6.90
C THR A 3 -20.41 -1.34 8.19
N LYS A 4 -20.96 -1.78 9.33
CA LYS A 4 -20.62 -1.21 10.64
C LYS A 4 -19.12 -1.28 10.96
N SER A 5 -18.45 -2.37 10.54
CA SER A 5 -17.00 -2.54 10.68
C SER A 5 -16.22 -1.49 9.89
N VAL A 6 -16.60 -1.26 8.62
CA VAL A 6 -15.98 -0.22 7.78
C VAL A 6 -16.18 1.17 8.39
N GLN A 7 -17.40 1.49 8.81
CA GLN A 7 -17.69 2.78 9.45
C GLN A 7 -16.85 3.01 10.71
N THR A 8 -16.81 2.02 11.61
CA THR A 8 -16.03 2.08 12.85
C THR A 8 -14.54 2.28 12.57
N THR A 9 -14.02 1.57 11.57
CA THR A 9 -12.62 1.69 11.14
C THR A 9 -12.30 3.10 10.63
N ILE A 10 -13.16 3.69 9.81
CA ILE A 10 -13.01 5.06 9.30
C ILE A 10 -12.99 6.06 10.47
N GLU A 11 -13.92 5.94 11.41
CA GLU A 11 -14.00 6.82 12.58
C GLU A 11 -12.74 6.73 13.46
N ASN A 12 -12.21 5.53 13.67
CA ASN A 12 -11.00 5.31 14.46
C ASN A 12 -9.73 5.80 13.75
N LEU A 13 -9.59 5.58 12.44
CA LEU A 13 -8.50 6.14 11.64
C LEU A 13 -8.49 7.68 11.72
N LYS A 14 -9.66 8.31 11.57
CA LYS A 14 -9.79 9.78 11.71
C LYS A 14 -9.41 10.25 13.11
N ARG A 15 -9.82 9.53 14.16
CA ARG A 15 -9.42 9.79 15.56
C ARG A 15 -7.92 9.66 15.79
N ASN A 16 -7.26 8.79 15.03
CA ASN A 16 -5.81 8.59 15.05
C ASN A 16 -5.06 9.62 14.19
N GLY A 17 -5.77 10.58 13.59
CA GLY A 17 -5.21 11.75 12.90
C GLY A 17 -5.04 11.59 11.39
N PHE A 18 -5.49 10.47 10.81
CA PHE A 18 -5.40 10.23 9.37
C PHE A 18 -6.53 10.94 8.61
N ASP A 19 -6.26 11.40 7.38
CA ASP A 19 -7.31 11.74 6.43
C ASP A 19 -7.85 10.45 5.79
N VAL A 20 -9.17 10.31 5.72
CA VAL A 20 -9.82 9.09 5.22
C VAL A 20 -10.97 9.44 4.30
N ARG A 21 -10.85 8.97 3.06
CA ARG A 21 -11.79 9.16 1.96
C ARG A 21 -12.31 7.82 1.51
N TYR A 22 -13.59 7.57 1.73
CA TYR A 22 -14.25 6.34 1.33
C TYR A 22 -14.93 6.52 -0.03
N HIS A 23 -14.80 5.50 -0.88
CA HIS A 23 -15.34 5.48 -2.25
C HIS A 23 -16.16 4.21 -2.45
N GLU A 24 -17.34 4.32 -3.05
CA GLU A 24 -18.18 3.14 -3.34
C GLU A 24 -17.67 2.40 -4.58
N THR A 25 -16.95 3.10 -5.48
CA THR A 25 -16.43 2.51 -6.73
C THR A 25 -14.96 2.81 -6.98
N GLU A 26 -14.33 1.97 -7.80
CA GLU A 26 -12.97 2.19 -8.29
C GLU A 26 -12.83 3.49 -9.07
N ALA A 27 -13.82 3.82 -9.90
CA ALA A 27 -13.79 5.01 -10.76
C ALA A 27 -13.79 6.30 -9.93
N GLU A 28 -14.62 6.37 -8.88
CA GLU A 28 -14.62 7.46 -7.90
C GLU A 28 -13.27 7.59 -7.20
N ALA A 29 -12.72 6.47 -6.72
CA ALA A 29 -11.44 6.44 -6.06
C ALA A 29 -10.31 6.93 -6.98
N LYS A 30 -10.26 6.43 -8.23
CA LYS A 30 -9.28 6.83 -9.25
C LYS A 30 -9.36 8.33 -9.54
N ALA A 31 -10.57 8.87 -9.74
CA ALA A 31 -10.75 10.30 -9.95
C ALA A 31 -10.27 11.13 -8.76
N ALA A 32 -10.60 10.73 -7.53
CA ALA A 32 -10.18 11.42 -6.32
C ALA A 32 -8.66 11.37 -6.10
N ILE A 33 -8.02 10.22 -6.32
CA ILE A 33 -6.55 10.06 -6.20
C ILE A 33 -5.84 10.99 -7.18
N LEU A 34 -6.30 11.04 -8.44
CA LEU A 34 -5.71 11.92 -9.45
C LEU A 34 -5.89 13.40 -9.08
N ALA A 35 -7.06 13.78 -8.56
CA ALA A 35 -7.34 15.15 -8.13
C ALA A 35 -6.49 15.60 -6.92
N ASP A 36 -6.07 14.67 -6.05
CA ASP A 36 -5.23 14.98 -4.89
C ASP A 36 -3.77 15.31 -5.23
N ILE A 37 -3.33 14.91 -6.42
CA ILE A 37 -1.95 15.08 -6.88
C ILE A 37 -1.89 16.33 -7.77
N GLY A 38 -1.16 17.35 -7.29
CA GLY A 38 -0.91 18.59 -7.99
C GLY A 38 -0.13 18.37 -9.29
N GLN A 39 -0.23 19.34 -10.21
CA GLN A 39 0.40 19.23 -11.54
C GLN A 39 1.93 19.20 -11.49
N GLU A 40 2.53 19.91 -10.54
CA GLU A 40 3.99 20.03 -10.38
C GLU A 40 4.58 19.02 -9.39
N GLU A 41 3.75 18.20 -8.74
CA GLU A 41 4.23 17.24 -7.75
C GLU A 41 4.77 15.97 -8.42
N SER A 42 5.95 15.55 -7.98
CA SER A 42 6.52 14.26 -8.34
C SER A 42 5.86 13.12 -7.54
N VAL A 43 5.66 11.97 -8.18
CA VAL A 43 4.97 10.82 -7.58
C VAL A 43 5.83 9.57 -7.62
N GLY A 44 6.18 9.07 -6.43
CA GLY A 44 6.88 7.82 -6.23
C GLY A 44 5.91 6.70 -5.84
N PHE A 45 6.09 5.51 -6.39
CA PHE A 45 5.24 4.36 -6.10
C PHE A 45 5.95 3.31 -5.25
N GLY A 46 5.30 2.91 -4.15
CA GLY A 46 5.57 1.66 -3.47
C GLY A 46 5.07 0.46 -4.29
N GLY A 47 5.46 -0.76 -3.89
CA GLY A 47 4.93 -1.98 -4.50
C GLY A 47 3.45 -2.18 -4.16
N SER A 48 2.57 -2.19 -5.16
CA SER A 48 1.11 -2.31 -4.95
C SER A 48 0.41 -2.88 -6.17
N MET A 49 -0.27 -4.02 -6.02
CA MET A 49 -1.16 -4.55 -7.06
C MET A 49 -2.41 -3.69 -7.24
N THR A 50 -3.00 -3.17 -6.16
CA THR A 50 -4.17 -2.27 -6.23
C THR A 50 -3.94 -1.10 -7.19
N LEU A 51 -2.88 -0.31 -6.98
CA LEU A 51 -2.48 0.78 -7.87
C LEU A 51 -2.16 0.35 -9.32
N ASN A 52 -1.63 -0.87 -9.52
CA ASN A 52 -1.34 -1.39 -10.85
C ASN A 52 -2.63 -1.73 -11.60
N ASP A 53 -3.54 -2.42 -10.92
CA ASP A 53 -4.79 -2.90 -11.51
C ASP A 53 -5.75 -1.74 -11.79
N MET A 54 -5.67 -0.65 -11.00
CA MET A 54 -6.39 0.61 -11.23
C MET A 54 -5.76 1.52 -12.29
N GLU A 55 -4.60 1.14 -12.86
CA GLU A 55 -3.86 1.91 -13.87
C GLU A 55 -3.57 3.36 -13.44
N ILE A 56 -3.23 3.58 -12.16
CA ILE A 56 -2.96 4.92 -11.63
C ILE A 56 -1.67 5.48 -12.21
N TYR A 57 -0.65 4.62 -12.37
CA TYR A 57 0.64 5.01 -12.93
C TYR A 57 0.49 5.53 -14.37
N GLU A 58 -0.26 4.79 -15.18
CA GLU A 58 -0.54 5.11 -16.58
C GLU A 58 -1.31 6.43 -16.69
N ALA A 59 -2.37 6.61 -15.91
CA ALA A 59 -3.16 7.84 -15.91
C ALA A 59 -2.34 9.08 -15.51
N LEU A 60 -1.47 8.96 -14.50
CA LEU A 60 -0.59 10.07 -14.10
C LEU A 60 0.48 10.37 -15.15
N LYS A 61 1.01 9.33 -15.81
CA LYS A 61 1.98 9.48 -16.89
C LYS A 61 1.35 10.17 -18.11
N GLU A 62 0.14 9.77 -18.50
CA GLU A 62 -0.61 10.40 -19.61
C GLU A 62 -0.92 11.88 -19.33
N ARG A 63 -1.22 12.21 -18.07
CA ARG A 63 -1.39 13.59 -17.61
C ARG A 63 -0.10 14.43 -17.66
N GLY A 64 1.07 13.81 -17.86
CA GLY A 64 2.37 14.48 -17.84
C GLY A 64 2.97 14.67 -16.43
N THR A 65 2.47 13.95 -15.44
CA THR A 65 3.00 14.00 -14.07
C THR A 65 4.38 13.30 -14.02
N PRO A 66 5.39 13.85 -13.32
CA PRO A 66 6.63 13.14 -13.06
C PRO A 66 6.37 11.92 -12.17
N VAL A 67 6.40 10.71 -12.74
CA VAL A 67 6.11 9.46 -12.03
C VAL A 67 7.30 8.50 -12.03
N THR A 68 7.53 7.83 -10.90
CA THR A 68 8.58 6.81 -10.77
C THR A 68 8.05 5.56 -10.08
N TRP A 69 8.23 4.41 -10.72
CA TRP A 69 7.88 3.11 -10.12
C TRP A 69 8.88 2.02 -10.49
N ALA A 70 9.51 1.41 -9.47
CA ALA A 70 10.44 0.30 -9.63
C ALA A 70 9.85 -1.01 -10.21
N TRP A 71 8.56 -1.03 -10.60
CA TRP A 71 7.93 -2.13 -11.32
C TRP A 71 7.79 -1.85 -12.82
N LYS A 72 8.01 -0.61 -13.27
CA LYS A 72 7.83 -0.15 -14.66
C LYS A 72 9.20 0.15 -15.29
N LEU A 73 10.10 -0.84 -15.25
CA LEU A 73 11.47 -0.70 -15.78
C LEU A 73 11.47 -0.63 -17.32
N SER A 74 12.30 0.25 -17.84
CA SER A 74 12.72 0.33 -19.25
C SER A 74 14.11 -0.31 -19.43
N PRO A 75 14.51 -0.66 -20.66
CA PRO A 75 15.87 -1.14 -20.92
C PRO A 75 16.92 -0.15 -20.42
N GLY A 76 17.81 -0.64 -19.54
CA GLY A 76 18.87 0.18 -18.92
C GLY A 76 18.54 0.72 -17.53
N ASP A 77 17.29 0.61 -17.07
CA ASP A 77 16.91 1.04 -15.72
C ASP A 77 17.52 0.14 -14.64
N ASP A 78 18.05 0.76 -13.58
CA ASP A 78 18.37 0.07 -12.34
C ASP A 78 17.20 0.15 -11.36
N ARG A 79 16.81 -1.01 -10.82
CA ARG A 79 15.66 -1.12 -9.92
C ARG A 79 15.87 -0.36 -8.61
N LEU A 80 17.09 -0.40 -8.06
CA LEU A 80 17.39 0.24 -6.79
C LEU A 80 17.39 1.76 -6.96
N ASP A 81 17.86 2.28 -8.09
CA ASP A 81 17.82 3.71 -8.36
C ASP A 81 16.39 4.22 -8.55
N LEU A 82 15.52 3.48 -9.24
CA LEU A 82 14.09 3.79 -9.28
C LEU A 82 13.46 3.76 -7.87
N GLN A 83 13.84 2.82 -7.01
CA GLN A 83 13.36 2.78 -5.62
C GLN A 83 13.80 4.02 -4.83
N LYS A 84 15.06 4.46 -4.98
CA LYS A 84 15.57 5.68 -4.35
C LYS A 84 14.84 6.92 -4.85
N GLN A 85 14.62 7.02 -6.16
CA GLN A 85 13.87 8.11 -6.77
C GLN A 85 12.42 8.15 -6.26
N SER A 86 11.74 7.00 -6.18
CA SER A 86 10.41 6.93 -5.57
C SER A 86 10.41 7.37 -4.09
N ALA A 87 11.49 7.08 -3.36
CA ALA A 87 11.61 7.42 -1.93
C ALA A 87 11.88 8.91 -1.66
N ILE A 88 12.18 9.72 -2.69
CA ILE A 88 12.40 11.17 -2.55
C ILE A 88 11.35 12.01 -3.30
N ALA A 89 10.31 11.38 -3.83
CA ALA A 89 9.22 12.08 -4.52
C ALA A 89 8.40 12.95 -3.56
N ASP A 90 7.64 13.92 -4.09
CA ASP A 90 6.75 14.75 -3.28
C ASP A 90 5.60 13.93 -2.66
N ILE A 91 5.02 13.05 -3.48
CA ILE A 91 3.91 12.17 -3.10
C ILE A 91 4.37 10.72 -3.17
N PHE A 92 4.13 9.96 -2.11
CA PHE A 92 4.33 8.51 -2.11
C PHE A 92 2.99 7.77 -2.19
N LEU A 93 2.76 7.09 -3.31
CA LEU A 93 1.58 6.25 -3.53
C LEU A 93 1.86 4.82 -3.14
N THR A 94 0.99 4.25 -2.32
CA THR A 94 1.11 2.85 -1.93
C THR A 94 -0.22 2.19 -1.58
N SER A 95 -0.17 0.91 -1.24
CA SER A 95 -1.26 0.19 -0.58
C SER A 95 -0.74 -0.39 0.73
N THR A 96 -1.65 -0.65 1.66
CA THR A 96 -1.33 -1.33 2.92
C THR A 96 -1.61 -2.83 2.84
N ASN A 97 -0.98 -3.63 3.70
CA ASN A 97 -1.34 -5.03 3.81
C ASN A 97 -2.53 -5.28 4.73
N ALA A 98 -2.76 -4.46 5.75
CA ALA A 98 -3.93 -4.60 6.62
C ALA A 98 -4.26 -3.28 7.31
N ILE A 99 -5.54 -3.10 7.60
CA ILE A 99 -6.07 -1.99 8.40
C ILE A 99 -6.79 -2.62 9.59
N THR A 100 -6.44 -2.24 10.80
CA THR A 100 -7.13 -2.72 12.00
C THR A 100 -8.36 -1.86 12.29
N GLU A 101 -9.41 -2.46 12.87
CA GLU A 101 -10.65 -1.73 13.24
C GLU A 101 -10.38 -0.61 14.26
N ASP A 102 -9.32 -0.71 15.07
CA ASP A 102 -8.85 0.35 15.98
C ASP A 102 -8.09 1.49 15.29
N GLY A 103 -7.92 1.42 13.97
CA GLY A 103 -7.43 2.51 13.13
C GLY A 103 -5.92 2.56 12.96
N SER A 104 -5.27 1.43 12.69
CA SER A 104 -3.83 1.34 12.42
C SER A 104 -3.54 0.67 11.07
N PHE A 105 -2.42 1.03 10.45
CA PHE A 105 -1.91 0.35 9.25
C PHE A 105 -0.84 -0.68 9.63
N VAL A 106 -0.94 -1.91 9.12
CA VAL A 106 0.07 -2.96 9.35
C VAL A 106 0.63 -3.45 8.03
N ASN A 107 1.96 -3.42 7.92
CA ASN A 107 2.68 -3.72 6.68
C ASN A 107 3.85 -4.66 6.96
N ILE A 108 4.03 -5.66 6.10
CA ILE A 108 5.22 -6.53 6.13
C ILE A 108 5.89 -6.48 4.76
N ASP A 109 7.19 -6.21 4.76
CA ASP A 109 8.00 -6.02 3.57
C ASP A 109 9.23 -6.94 3.54
N GLY A 110 9.70 -7.22 2.32
CA GLY A 110 10.93 -7.99 2.08
C GLY A 110 12.14 -7.09 1.87
N THR A 111 12.01 -6.10 0.99
CA THR A 111 13.05 -5.10 0.69
C THR A 111 13.02 -3.92 1.65
N GLY A 112 11.85 -3.58 2.20
CA GLY A 112 11.66 -2.46 3.13
C GLY A 112 11.37 -1.11 2.45
N ASN A 113 11.46 -1.04 1.12
CA ASN A 113 11.30 0.22 0.39
C ASN A 113 9.89 0.84 0.53
N ARG A 114 8.83 0.03 0.65
CA ARG A 114 7.48 0.54 0.83
C ARG A 114 7.28 1.03 2.26
N ILE A 115 7.67 0.24 3.27
CA ILE A 115 7.54 0.68 4.67
C ILE A 115 8.41 1.92 4.97
N ALA A 116 9.58 2.05 4.32
CA ALA A 116 10.41 3.25 4.43
C ALA A 116 9.71 4.50 3.86
N GLY A 117 9.17 4.41 2.64
CA GLY A 117 8.45 5.53 2.01
C GLY A 117 7.12 5.89 2.71
N MET A 118 6.57 5.00 3.55
CA MET A 118 5.40 5.32 4.36
C MET A 118 5.73 6.16 5.61
N LEU A 119 6.99 6.18 6.06
CA LEU A 119 7.36 6.70 7.37
C LEU A 119 7.69 8.19 7.41
N PHE A 120 8.40 8.70 6.40
CA PHE A 120 8.94 10.06 6.46
C PHE A 120 9.43 10.56 5.09
N GLY A 121 9.47 11.89 4.92
CA GLY A 121 10.23 12.56 3.85
C GLY A 121 9.38 13.08 2.68
N HIS A 122 8.15 12.59 2.54
CA HIS A 122 7.22 13.02 1.49
C HIS A 122 6.36 14.18 1.98
N LYS A 123 5.95 15.07 1.07
CA LYS A 123 4.93 16.10 1.38
C LYS A 123 3.63 15.43 1.83
N ARG A 124 3.24 14.33 1.17
CA ARG A 124 2.07 13.50 1.53
C ARG A 124 2.29 12.05 1.14
N VAL A 125 1.67 11.14 1.88
CA VAL A 125 1.57 9.71 1.53
C VAL A 125 0.12 9.37 1.24
N LEU A 126 -0.12 8.79 0.07
CA LEU A 126 -1.45 8.36 -0.36
C LEU A 126 -1.52 6.83 -0.28
N ILE A 127 -2.32 6.32 0.65
CA ILE A 127 -2.58 4.89 0.81
C ILE A 127 -3.89 4.55 0.08
N VAL A 128 -3.87 3.58 -0.81
CA VAL A 128 -5.06 3.07 -1.51
C VAL A 128 -5.33 1.64 -1.07
N SER A 129 -6.52 1.36 -0.56
CA SER A 129 -6.86 0.04 -0.03
C SER A 129 -8.33 -0.31 -0.26
N GLY A 130 -8.60 -1.60 -0.45
CA GLY A 130 -9.96 -2.13 -0.40
C GLY A 130 -10.43 -2.40 1.04
N THR A 131 -11.73 -2.43 1.26
CA THR A 131 -12.33 -2.83 2.55
C THR A 131 -12.05 -4.30 2.90
N ASN A 132 -11.68 -5.13 1.92
CA ASN A 132 -11.17 -6.49 2.15
C ASN A 132 -9.87 -6.58 2.98
N LYS A 133 -9.22 -5.45 3.27
CA LYS A 133 -8.01 -5.40 4.10
C LYS A 133 -8.26 -5.04 5.56
N ILE A 134 -9.51 -4.79 5.94
CA ILE A 134 -9.91 -4.49 7.32
C ILE A 134 -9.96 -5.78 8.14
N VAL A 135 -9.39 -5.74 9.35
CA VAL A 135 -9.33 -6.84 10.32
C VAL A 135 -9.57 -6.30 11.73
N ARG A 136 -9.96 -7.15 12.68
CA ARG A 136 -10.39 -6.69 14.00
C ARG A 136 -9.23 -6.23 14.87
N THR A 137 -8.11 -6.96 14.82
CA THR A 137 -6.96 -6.73 15.72
C THR A 137 -5.62 -6.76 14.99
N HIS A 138 -4.58 -6.31 15.68
CA HIS A 138 -3.20 -6.41 15.18
C HIS A 138 -2.78 -7.87 14.93
N GLU A 139 -3.16 -8.80 15.80
CA GLU A 139 -2.87 -10.22 15.62
C GLU A 139 -3.54 -10.77 14.35
N GLU A 140 -4.81 -10.42 14.12
CA GLU A 140 -5.51 -10.76 12.89
C GLU A 140 -4.85 -10.12 11.66
N ALA A 141 -4.31 -8.90 11.79
CA ALA A 141 -3.54 -8.25 10.74
C ALA A 141 -2.31 -9.08 10.37
N ILE A 142 -1.48 -9.47 11.35
CA ILE A 142 -0.31 -10.29 11.10
C ILE A 142 -0.69 -11.64 10.47
N LEU A 143 -1.77 -12.27 10.94
CA LEU A 143 -2.27 -13.53 10.38
C LEU A 143 -2.75 -13.38 8.93
N ARG A 144 -3.51 -12.32 8.61
CA ARG A 144 -3.94 -11.97 7.25
C ARG A 144 -2.72 -11.78 6.36
N ILE A 145 -1.73 -10.99 6.80
CA ILE A 145 -0.56 -10.69 5.99
C ILE A 145 0.26 -11.96 5.72
N LYS A 146 0.43 -12.82 6.73
CA LYS A 146 1.19 -14.07 6.59
C LYS A 146 0.47 -15.14 5.77
N ASN A 147 -0.87 -15.20 5.80
CA ASN A 147 -1.64 -16.29 5.17
C ASN A 147 -2.41 -15.89 3.90
N VAL A 148 -2.54 -14.59 3.61
CA VAL A 148 -3.24 -14.09 2.42
C VAL A 148 -2.28 -13.27 1.56
N ALA A 149 -1.76 -12.17 2.11
CA ALA A 149 -0.99 -11.21 1.32
C ALA A 149 0.38 -11.76 0.89
N SER A 150 1.17 -12.28 1.84
CA SER A 150 2.53 -12.77 1.57
C SER A 150 2.54 -13.99 0.65
N PRO A 151 1.69 -15.03 0.83
CA PRO A 151 1.64 -16.18 -0.07
C PRO A 151 1.30 -15.77 -1.51
N ALA A 152 0.26 -14.94 -1.70
CA ALA A 152 -0.13 -14.44 -3.02
C ALA A 152 1.01 -13.62 -3.67
N ASN A 153 1.66 -12.75 -2.90
CA ASN A 153 2.78 -11.94 -3.39
C ASN A 153 4.01 -12.79 -3.73
N ALA A 154 4.36 -13.75 -2.88
CA ALA A 154 5.51 -14.64 -3.09
C ALA A 154 5.32 -15.48 -4.37
N LYS A 155 4.11 -15.99 -4.60
CA LYS A 155 3.75 -16.68 -5.84
C LYS A 155 3.89 -15.77 -7.06
N ARG A 156 3.31 -14.56 -7.02
CA ARG A 156 3.42 -13.58 -8.11
C ARG A 156 4.88 -13.22 -8.44
N LEU A 157 5.72 -13.11 -7.42
CA LEU A 157 7.14 -12.79 -7.55
C LEU A 157 8.03 -14.01 -7.87
N GLY A 158 7.45 -15.20 -8.08
CA GLY A 158 8.18 -16.43 -8.41
C GLY A 158 9.15 -16.89 -7.31
N LYS A 159 8.87 -16.58 -6.05
CA LYS A 159 9.76 -16.88 -4.91
C LYS A 159 9.70 -18.36 -4.53
N LYS A 160 10.87 -18.95 -4.24
CA LYS A 160 11.00 -20.35 -3.78
C LYS A 160 10.75 -20.45 -2.27
N THR A 161 9.52 -20.14 -1.88
CA THR A 161 9.06 -20.20 -0.49
C THR A 161 7.93 -21.23 -0.37
N PRO A 162 7.81 -21.95 0.75
CA PRO A 162 6.74 -22.93 0.92
C PRO A 162 5.34 -22.30 0.75
N CYS A 163 5.15 -21.06 1.24
CA CYS A 163 3.88 -20.37 1.14
C CYS A 163 3.49 -19.99 -0.30
N ALA A 164 4.45 -19.80 -1.21
CA ALA A 164 4.15 -19.57 -2.63
C ALA A 164 3.49 -20.80 -3.29
N THR A 165 3.77 -22.00 -2.78
CA THR A 165 3.20 -23.26 -3.28
C THR A 165 1.94 -23.66 -2.50
N THR A 166 1.99 -23.63 -1.17
CA THR A 166 0.91 -24.15 -0.31
C THR A 166 -0.21 -23.13 -0.05
N GLY A 167 0.04 -21.85 -0.29
CA GLY A 167 -0.88 -20.77 0.08
C GLY A 167 -0.95 -20.50 1.59
N LYS A 168 -0.18 -21.20 2.42
CA LYS A 168 -0.21 -21.06 3.89
C LYS A 168 1.17 -20.71 4.45
N CYS A 169 1.21 -19.87 5.46
CA CYS A 169 2.45 -19.56 6.16
C CYS A 169 2.92 -20.77 6.96
N MET A 170 4.20 -21.12 6.81
CA MET A 170 4.87 -22.14 7.63
C MET A 170 6.02 -21.56 8.45
N ASN A 171 6.05 -20.23 8.62
CA ASN A 171 7.13 -19.51 9.30
C ASN A 171 8.53 -19.95 8.83
N CYS A 172 8.74 -19.95 7.51
CA CYS A 172 9.93 -20.56 6.92
C CYS A 172 11.19 -19.67 7.04
N ASP A 173 12.36 -20.33 7.00
CA ASP A 173 13.68 -19.70 6.92
C ASP A 173 14.23 -19.61 5.49
N SER A 174 13.36 -19.72 4.47
CA SER A 174 13.79 -19.63 3.07
C SER A 174 14.53 -18.31 2.82
N PRO A 175 15.70 -18.32 2.14
CA PRO A 175 16.40 -17.09 1.76
C PRO A 175 15.55 -16.17 0.86
N ASP A 176 14.58 -16.76 0.15
CA ASP A 176 13.63 -16.06 -0.73
C ASP A 176 12.44 -15.44 0.02
N ARG A 177 12.38 -15.53 1.36
CA ARG A 177 11.28 -14.98 2.16
C ARG A 177 11.09 -13.48 1.88
N ILE A 178 9.84 -13.06 1.74
CA ILE A 178 9.48 -11.65 1.52
C ILE A 178 8.85 -10.98 2.75
N CYS A 179 8.69 -11.72 3.84
CA CYS A 179 8.16 -11.23 5.10
C CYS A 179 9.30 -11.02 6.10
N LYS A 180 10.08 -9.94 5.95
CA LYS A 180 11.31 -9.69 6.71
C LYS A 180 11.18 -8.58 7.74
N ALA A 181 10.50 -7.49 7.42
CA ALA A 181 10.32 -6.34 8.29
C ALA A 181 8.85 -6.01 8.44
N THR A 182 8.41 -5.69 9.67
CA THR A 182 7.04 -5.28 9.97
C THR A 182 7.03 -3.83 10.41
N LEU A 183 6.10 -3.05 9.87
CA LEU A 183 5.80 -1.69 10.30
C LEU A 183 4.32 -1.60 10.69
N THR A 184 4.07 -1.03 11.86
CA THR A 184 2.75 -0.56 12.27
C THR A 184 2.76 0.95 12.36
N ILE A 185 1.74 1.59 11.79
CA ILE A 185 1.50 3.03 11.90
C ILE A 185 0.20 3.20 12.70
N ASP A 186 0.34 3.41 14.01
CA ASP A 186 -0.79 3.50 14.95
C ASP A 186 -1.51 4.84 14.84
N ARG A 187 -0.77 5.91 14.54
CA ARG A 187 -1.26 7.29 14.47
C ARG A 187 -0.53 8.06 13.38
N GLN A 188 -1.15 9.16 12.91
CA GLN A 188 -0.56 10.07 11.94
C GLN A 188 0.84 10.54 12.39
N PRO A 189 1.92 10.18 11.67
CA PRO A 189 3.25 10.68 11.97
C PRO A 189 3.34 12.18 11.72
N GLY A 190 4.15 12.90 12.50
CA GLY A 190 4.25 14.36 12.41
C GLY A 190 4.92 14.90 11.15
N GLY A 191 5.62 14.06 10.37
CA GLY A 191 6.48 14.48 9.26
C GLY A 191 5.92 14.28 7.85
N ASN A 192 4.77 13.62 7.70
CA ASN A 192 4.21 13.24 6.40
C ASN A 192 2.70 12.93 6.52
N PRO A 193 1.80 13.89 6.23
CA PRO A 193 0.35 13.66 6.17
C PRO A 193 -0.01 12.42 5.36
N ILE A 194 -0.81 11.51 5.95
CA ILE A 194 -1.29 10.30 5.30
C ILE A 194 -2.79 10.47 4.98
N THR A 195 -3.13 10.30 3.70
CA THR A 195 -4.51 10.17 3.24
C THR A 195 -4.77 8.73 2.81
N LEU A 196 -5.81 8.11 3.37
CA LEU A 196 -6.31 6.83 2.94
C LEU A 196 -7.47 7.01 1.95
N HIS A 197 -7.33 6.48 0.74
CA HIS A 197 -8.43 6.19 -0.17
C HIS A 197 -8.90 4.75 0.05
N LEU A 198 -10.00 4.60 0.78
CA LEU A 198 -10.62 3.32 1.09
C LEU A 198 -11.74 3.03 0.08
N ILE A 199 -11.61 1.93 -0.66
CA ILE A 199 -12.54 1.55 -1.72
C ILE A 199 -13.39 0.37 -1.26
N GLN A 200 -14.70 0.46 -1.45
CA GLN A 200 -15.59 -0.65 -1.18
C GLN A 200 -15.28 -1.83 -2.11
N GLY A 201 -14.90 -2.97 -1.55
CA GLY A 201 -14.66 -4.20 -2.32
C GLY A 201 -13.30 -4.84 -2.07
N SER A 202 -12.88 -5.69 -3.01
CA SER A 202 -11.66 -6.48 -2.92
C SER A 202 -10.58 -5.96 -3.84
N TYR A 203 -9.58 -5.28 -3.28
CA TYR A 203 -8.49 -4.66 -4.04
C TYR A 203 -7.13 -5.17 -3.58
N GLY A 204 -6.43 -5.85 -4.49
CA GLY A 204 -5.19 -6.54 -4.15
C GLY A 204 -5.38 -7.60 -3.06
N TYR A 205 -4.26 -8.03 -2.48
CA TYR A 205 -4.20 -9.01 -1.41
C TYR A 205 -3.52 -8.45 -0.17
#